data_AF-A0A821JQA1-F1
#
_entry.id   AF-A0A821JQA1-F1
#
_cell.length_a   1.000
_cell.length_b   1.000
_cell.length_c   1.000
_cell.angle_alpha   90.00
_cell.angle_beta   90.00
_cell.angle_gamma   90.00
#
_symmetry.space_group_name_H-M   'P 1'
#
loop_
_entity.id
_entity.type
_entity.pdbx_description
1 polymer ?
#
loop_
_entity_poly.entity_id
_entity_poly.type
_entity_poly.pdbx_seq_one_letter_code
_entity_poly.pdbx_strand_id
1 'polypeptide(L)' 'MSGSQSLHYLQYTQEDDMLVSESAINRISCLLDTNKDDYLDQRVIIGDETNGLKYPFGMTFVNGYLHSGNQFNIRRYK' A
#
# COMPACT_ATOMS: atom_id res chain seq x y z
N MET A 1 -3.79 5.26 22.32
CA MET A 1 -2.37 5.07 21.94
C MET A 1 -2.34 4.63 20.49
N SER A 2 -2.19 5.56 19.55
CA SER A 2 -2.00 5.23 18.13
C SER A 2 -0.60 4.67 17.97
N GLY A 3 -0.49 3.34 17.96
CA GLY A 3 0.76 2.69 17.59
C GLY A 3 1.08 3.12 16.17
N SER A 4 2.13 3.93 15.99
CA SER A 4 2.68 4.21 14.68
C SER A 4 3.21 2.88 14.15
N GLN A 5 2.40 2.22 13.32
CA GLN A 5 2.89 1.14 12.49
C GLN A 5 3.93 1.81 11.58
N SER A 6 5.18 1.36 11.67
CA SER A 6 6.26 1.93 10.87
C SER A 6 5.88 1.78 9.40
N LEU A 7 5.51 2.91 8.80
CA LEU A 7 5.24 3.02 7.37
C LEU A 7 6.58 3.08 6.68
N HIS A 8 6.80 2.17 5.74
CA HIS A 8 8.09 2.09 5.05
C HIS A 8 8.07 2.77 3.68
N TYR A 9 6.89 2.99 3.10
CA TYR A 9 6.76 3.56 1.76
C TYR A 9 5.40 4.25 1.57
N LEU A 10 5.43 5.41 0.92
CA LEU A 10 4.27 6.22 0.54
C LEU A 10 4.41 6.66 -0.92
N GLN A 11 3.33 6.56 -1.69
CA GLN A 11 3.29 7.06 -3.07
C GLN A 11 1.89 7.54 -3.43
N TYR A 12 1.80 8.73 -4.00
CA TYR A 12 0.55 9.25 -4.58
C TYR A 12 0.20 8.51 -5.87
N THR A 13 -1.09 8.26 -6.08
CA THR A 13 -1.63 7.83 -7.37
C THR A 13 -1.88 9.06 -8.25
N GLN A 14 -2.30 8.85 -9.51
CA GLN A 14 -2.73 9.96 -10.37
C GLN A 14 -4.10 10.55 -9.97
N GLU A 15 -4.80 9.88 -9.05
CA GLU A 15 -6.15 10.22 -8.59
C GLU A 15 -6.12 10.90 -7.21
N ASP A 16 -4.93 11.38 -6.80
CA ASP A 16 -4.66 11.99 -5.48
C ASP A 16 -4.87 11.06 -4.26
N ASP A 17 -5.05 9.76 -4.51
CA ASP A 17 -5.02 8.73 -3.46
C ASP A 17 -3.58 8.43 -3.00
N MET A 18 -3.45 7.73 -1.87
CA MET A 18 -2.16 7.36 -1.31
C MET A 18 -2.00 5.84 -1.11
N LEU A 19 -1.01 5.25 -1.78
CA LEU A 19 -0.55 3.91 -1.47
C LEU A 19 0.37 3.91 -0.26
N VAL A 20 0.14 2.96 0.63
CA VAL A 20 0.86 2.82 1.90
C VAL A 20 1.34 1.38 2.07
N SER A 21 2.62 1.22 2.40
CA SER A 21 3.19 -0.07 2.82
C SER A 21 3.48 -0.09 4.32
N GLU A 22 2.82 -1.01 5.02
CA GLU A 22 2.93 -1.27 6.46
C GLU A 22 3.64 -2.61 6.68
N SER A 23 4.97 -2.62 6.55
CA SER A 23 5.79 -3.84 6.49
C SER A 23 5.68 -4.69 7.74
N ALA A 24 5.63 -4.07 8.91
CA ALA A 24 5.60 -4.76 10.21
C ALA A 24 4.37 -5.66 10.39
N ILE A 25 3.29 -5.39 9.67
CA ILE A 25 2.03 -6.15 9.72
C ILE A 25 1.64 -6.71 8.35
N ASN A 26 2.60 -6.76 7.42
CA ASN A 26 2.41 -7.33 6.09
C ASN A 26 1.17 -6.78 5.39
N ARG A 27 1.01 -5.45 5.31
CA ARG A 27 -0.16 -4.83 4.66
C ARG A 27 0.25 -3.78 3.63
N ILE A 28 -0.44 -3.79 2.50
CA ILE A 28 -0.45 -2.70 1.52
C ILE A 28 -1.89 -2.21 1.42
N SER A 29 -2.08 -0.90 1.57
CA SER A 29 -3.39 -0.26 1.47
C SER A 29 -3.35 0.90 0.48
N CYS A 30 -4.49 1.16 -0.17
CA CYS A 30 -4.78 2.46 -0.77
C CYS A 30 -5.63 3.25 0.22
N LEU A 31 -5.20 4.46 0.54
CA LEU A 31 -6.02 5.45 1.24
C LEU A 31 -6.64 6.34 0.18
N LEU A 32 -7.95 6.48 0.20
CA LEU A 32 -8.70 7.22 -0.81
C LEU A 32 -9.22 8.53 -0.24
N ASP A 33 -9.24 9.57 -1.07
CA ASP A 33 -10.05 10.76 -0.82
C ASP A 33 -11.33 10.66 -1.67
N THR A 34 -12.40 10.13 -1.08
CA THR A 34 -13.64 9.90 -1.82
C THR A 34 -14.49 11.16 -2.01
N ASN A 35 -14.19 12.24 -1.27
CA ASN A 35 -15.01 13.44 -1.24
C ASN A 35 -14.30 14.70 -1.82
N LYS A 36 -13.00 14.58 -2.14
CA LYS A 36 -12.13 15.60 -2.74
C LYS A 36 -11.90 16.81 -1.85
N ASP A 37 -11.74 16.59 -0.55
CA ASP A 37 -11.40 17.61 0.45
C ASP A 37 -9.93 17.56 0.91
N ASP A 38 -9.08 16.86 0.16
CA ASP A 38 -7.66 16.59 0.47
C ASP A 38 -7.49 15.77 1.76
N TYR A 39 -8.56 15.15 2.26
CA TYR A 39 -8.55 14.31 3.44
C TYR A 39 -8.85 12.85 3.08
N LEU A 40 -7.88 11.98 3.33
CA LEU A 40 -7.99 10.55 3.08
C LEU A 40 -9.00 9.92 4.05
N ASP A 41 -10.19 9.60 3.55
CA ASP A 41 -11.37 9.20 4.34
C ASP A 41 -11.68 7.70 4.27
N GLN A 42 -11.13 6.98 3.31
CA GLN A 42 -11.35 5.54 3.14
C GLN A 42 -10.02 4.77 3.03
N ARG A 43 -10.00 3.51 3.48
CA ARG A 43 -8.88 2.59 3.32
C ARG A 43 -9.34 1.32 2.62
N VAL A 44 -8.64 0.94 1.57
CA VAL A 44 -8.81 -0.33 0.85
C VAL A 44 -7.54 -1.16 0.98
N ILE A 45 -7.67 -2.41 1.44
CA ILE A 45 -6.53 -3.34 1.52
C ILE A 45 -6.31 -3.97 0.15
N ILE A 46 -5.11 -3.80 -0.39
CA ILE A 46 -4.68 -4.39 -1.68
C ILE A 46 -3.88 -5.67 -1.43
N GLY A 47 -2.99 -5.62 -0.44
CA GLY A 47 -2.02 -6.67 -0.13
C GLY A 47 -2.07 -7.05 1.34
N ASP A 48 -2.08 -8.35 1.63
CA ASP A 48 -1.93 -8.89 2.99
C ASP A 48 -1.27 -10.29 3.00
N GLU A 49 -1.05 -10.86 4.19
CA GLU A 49 -0.45 -12.20 4.30
C GLU A 49 -1.24 -13.28 3.57
N THR A 50 -2.56 -13.15 3.46
CA THR A 50 -3.43 -14.13 2.80
C THR A 50 -3.18 -14.19 1.30
N ASN A 51 -2.68 -13.10 0.72
CA ASN A 51 -2.22 -13.04 -0.67
C ASN A 51 -0.68 -13.08 -0.81
N GLY A 52 0.00 -13.55 0.24
CA GLY A 52 1.43 -13.89 0.23
C GLY A 52 2.36 -12.69 0.40
N LEU A 53 1.84 -11.54 0.84
CA LEU A 53 2.63 -10.40 1.25
C LEU A 53 3.44 -10.74 2.51
N LYS A 54 4.71 -10.35 2.51
CA LYS A 54 5.68 -10.62 3.57
C LYS A 54 6.75 -9.54 3.56
N TYR A 55 6.73 -8.70 4.58
CA TYR A 55 7.63 -7.58 4.83
C TYR A 55 7.89 -6.73 3.58
N PRO A 56 6.85 -6.13 2.97
CA PRO A 56 7.01 -5.28 1.79
C PRO A 56 7.85 -4.05 2.10
N PHE A 57 8.70 -3.58 1.18
CA PHE A 57 9.61 -2.45 1.45
C PHE A 57 9.70 -1.41 0.33
N GLY A 58 8.97 -1.60 -0.76
CA GLY A 58 8.90 -0.64 -1.86
C GLY A 58 7.85 -1.06 -2.87
N MET A 59 7.32 -0.09 -3.62
CA MET A 59 6.25 -0.33 -4.59
C MET A 59 6.45 0.47 -5.87
N THR A 60 5.99 -0.05 -7.00
CA THR A 60 5.94 0.68 -8.28
C THR A 60 4.81 0.15 -9.16
N PHE A 61 4.27 1.01 -10.02
CA PHE A 61 3.35 0.57 -11.06
C PHE A 61 4.09 0.25 -12.37
N VAL A 62 3.76 -0.89 -12.98
CA VAL A 62 4.25 -1.29 -14.31
C VAL A 62 3.10 -1.95 -15.07
N ASN A 63 2.78 -1.44 -16.26
CA ASN A 63 1.76 -2.01 -17.15
C ASN A 63 0.39 -2.27 -16.47
N GLY A 64 -0.05 -1.37 -15.59
CA GLY A 64 -1.33 -1.50 -14.88
C GLY A 64 -1.33 -2.48 -13.70
N TYR A 65 -0.16 -2.96 -13.27
CA TYR A 65 -0.01 -3.78 -12.07
C TYR A 65 0.80 -3.03 -11.01
N LEU A 66 0.39 -3.17 -9.75
CA LEU A 66 1.19 -2.76 -8.61
C LEU A 66 2.20 -3.86 -8.29
N HIS A 67 3.49 -3.55 -8.40
CA HIS A 67 4.58 -4.40 -7.98
C HIS A 67 5.05 -3.99 -6.59
N SER A 68 5.27 -4.96 -5.71
CA SER A 68 5.83 -4.76 -4.38
C SER A 68 7.12 -5.56 -4.23
N GLY A 69 8.18 -4.88 -3.79
CA GLY A 69 9.37 -5.51 -3.25
C GLY A 69 8.97 -6.24 -1.97
N ASN A 70 8.98 -7.56 -2.02
CA ASN A 70 8.51 -8.44 -0.98
C ASN A 70 9.68 -9.28 -0.46
N GLN A 71 9.60 -9.77 0.77
CA GLN A 71 10.67 -10.61 1.28
C GLN A 71 10.78 -11.89 0.44
N PHE A 72 11.97 -12.14 -0.09
CA PHE A 72 12.33 -13.30 -0.93
C PHE A 72 11.72 -13.37 -2.34
N ASN A 73 10.86 -12.44 -2.74
CA ASN A 73 10.27 -12.42 -4.09
C ASN A 73 9.70 -11.04 -4.45
N ILE A 74 9.15 -10.91 -5.64
CA ILE A 74 8.33 -9.77 -6.04
C ILE A 74 6.87 -10.20 -6.01
N ARG A 75 6.00 -9.38 -5.41
CA ARG A 75 4.55 -9.57 -5.50
C ARG A 75 3.96 -8.61 -6.52
N ARG A 76 2.89 -9.05 -7.18
CA ARG A 76 2.12 -8.21 -8.09
C ARG A 76 0.65 -8.28 -7.74
N TYR A 77 -0.02 -7.14 -7.82
CA TYR A 77 -1.43 -6.97 -7.56
C TYR A 77 -2.07 -6.31 -8.77
N LYS A 78 -3.30 -6.71 -9.07
CA LYS A 78 -4.13 -6.08 -10.10
C LYS A 78 -5.07 -5.09 -9.43
#